data_AF-A0A9X0DTT6-F1
#
_entry.id   AF-A0A9X0DTT6-F1
#
_cell.length_a   1.000
_cell.length_b   1.000
_cell.length_c   1.000
_cell.angle_alpha   90.00
_cell.angle_beta   90.00
_cell.angle_gamma   90.00
#
_symmetry.space_group_name_H-M   'P 1'
#
loop_
_entity.id
_entity.type
_entity.pdbx_description
1 polymer ?
#
loop_
_entity_poly.entity_id
_entity_poly.type
_entity_poly.pdbx_seq_one_letter_code
_entity_poly.pdbx_strand_id
1 'polypeptide(L)'
;MSNPFNPGELTDFDLLEQRPFEQADYDILKSYEAVVDGLAMLIGSHCEIVLHSLEDLKCSAVRIANGEHTGRKVGSPITDLALRMLHDMHGADSNVSRAYFTRAKSGVLMKSVTIAIRNRQQRVIGLLCINMNLDVPFSQIMSTFMPPEMQQVDSNVNFASSVEDLVMQTLEFAIEEVSADRNVSNNAKNRQIVLNMYEKGIFDIKDAINQVADRLNISKHTVYLYIRQFKSGDFQGQDR
;
A
#
# COMPACT_ATOMS: atom_id res chain seq x y z
N MET A 1 -12.68 -54.01 21.26
CA MET A 1 -11.55 -54.18 20.33
C MET A 1 -10.89 -52.82 20.20
N SER A 2 -9.78 -52.66 20.89
CA SER A 2 -8.96 -51.44 20.96
C SER A 2 -8.15 -51.34 19.67
N ASN A 3 -8.30 -50.25 18.93
CA ASN A 3 -7.45 -49.96 17.78
C ASN A 3 -6.04 -49.63 18.27
N PRO A 4 -4.98 -50.23 17.72
CA PRO A 4 -3.62 -49.95 18.14
C PRO A 4 -3.19 -48.58 17.62
N PHE A 5 -2.62 -47.77 18.51
CA PHE A 5 -1.89 -46.54 18.16
C PHE A 5 -0.82 -46.87 17.12
N ASN A 6 -0.89 -46.22 15.95
CA ASN A 6 0.12 -46.29 14.91
C ASN A 6 1.16 -45.19 15.18
N PRO A 7 2.42 -45.48 15.56
CA PRO A 7 3.39 -44.46 15.99
C PRO A 7 4.10 -43.75 14.82
N GLY A 8 3.48 -43.67 13.64
CA GLY A 8 4.18 -43.39 12.37
C GLY A 8 3.64 -42.26 11.49
N GLU A 9 2.58 -41.54 11.88
CA GLU A 9 2.17 -40.33 11.17
C GLU A 9 2.88 -39.12 11.79
N LEU A 10 4.08 -38.83 11.29
CA LEU A 10 4.66 -37.48 11.41
C LEU A 10 3.60 -36.51 10.92
N THR A 11 3.11 -35.64 11.80
CA THR A 11 2.19 -34.60 11.37
C THR A 11 2.95 -33.66 10.44
N ASP A 12 2.31 -33.13 9.38
CA ASP A 12 2.93 -32.11 8.50
C ASP A 12 3.47 -30.88 9.28
N PHE A 13 3.10 -30.77 10.56
CA PHE A 13 3.62 -29.82 11.53
C PHE A 13 5.10 -30.05 11.90
N ASP A 14 5.55 -31.31 12.00
CA ASP A 14 6.97 -31.63 12.21
C ASP A 14 7.83 -31.12 11.04
N LEU A 15 7.22 -30.95 9.84
CA LEU A 15 7.90 -30.40 8.66
C LEU A 15 8.03 -28.87 8.68
N LEU A 16 7.13 -28.14 9.38
CA LEU A 16 7.26 -26.69 9.56
C LEU A 16 8.44 -26.35 10.48
N GLU A 17 8.71 -27.16 11.51
CA GLU A 17 9.85 -27.01 12.42
C GLU A 17 11.18 -27.47 11.82
N GLN A 18 11.18 -28.35 10.81
CA GLN A 18 12.42 -28.98 10.32
C GLN A 18 13.20 -28.19 9.26
N ARG A 19 12.65 -27.10 8.71
CA ARG A 19 13.37 -26.28 7.72
C ARG A 19 13.59 -24.85 8.23
N PRO A 20 14.85 -24.48 8.54
CA PRO A 20 15.16 -23.10 8.91
C PRO A 20 14.77 -22.15 7.77
N PHE A 21 14.46 -20.91 8.12
CA PHE A 21 14.15 -19.89 7.12
C PHE A 21 15.42 -19.52 6.34
N GLU A 22 15.24 -19.24 5.05
CA GLU A 22 16.30 -18.69 4.20
C GLU A 22 16.28 -17.15 4.28
N GLN A 23 17.37 -16.48 3.88
CA GLN A 23 17.42 -15.00 3.85
C GLN A 23 16.24 -14.39 3.09
N ALA A 24 15.84 -15.03 1.99
CA ALA A 24 14.70 -14.59 1.19
C ALA A 24 13.36 -14.61 1.95
N ASP A 25 13.17 -15.53 2.91
CA ASP A 25 11.95 -15.59 3.72
C ASP A 25 11.86 -14.37 4.65
N TYR A 26 12.98 -13.97 5.26
CA TYR A 26 13.05 -12.75 6.08
C TYR A 26 12.84 -11.49 5.25
N ASP A 27 13.42 -11.41 4.05
CA ASP A 27 13.24 -10.26 3.16
C ASP A 27 11.77 -10.10 2.74
N ILE A 28 11.08 -11.22 2.48
CA ILE A 28 9.64 -11.22 2.23
C ILE A 28 8.89 -10.69 3.45
N LEU A 29 9.10 -11.25 4.64
CA LEU A 29 8.39 -10.79 5.84
C LEU A 29 8.67 -9.31 6.16
N LYS A 30 9.91 -8.87 6.00
CA LYS A 30 10.31 -7.47 6.19
C LYS A 30 9.57 -6.54 5.23
N SER A 31 9.32 -6.96 3.99
CA SER A 31 8.54 -6.17 3.04
C SER A 31 7.08 -5.91 3.49
N TYR A 32 6.52 -6.77 4.35
CA TYR A 32 5.19 -6.60 4.93
C TYR A 32 5.16 -5.64 6.13
N GLU A 33 6.31 -5.26 6.71
CA GLU A 33 6.32 -4.30 7.83
C GLU A 33 5.70 -2.95 7.42
N ALA A 34 6.04 -2.46 6.22
CA ALA A 34 5.45 -1.25 5.66
C ALA A 34 3.95 -1.40 5.37
N VAL A 35 3.50 -2.61 5.03
CA VAL A 35 2.07 -2.92 4.84
C VAL A 35 1.31 -2.83 6.16
N VAL A 36 1.89 -3.35 7.24
CA VAL A 36 1.32 -3.24 8.60
C VAL A 36 1.11 -1.77 8.97
N ASP A 37 2.12 -0.94 8.76
CA ASP A 37 2.07 0.48 9.09
C ASP A 37 1.11 1.26 8.20
N GLY A 38 1.16 1.04 6.88
CA GLY A 38 0.31 1.73 5.91
C GLY A 38 -1.17 1.43 6.11
N LEU A 39 -1.52 0.16 6.33
CA LEU A 39 -2.91 -0.22 6.59
C LEU A 39 -3.43 0.34 7.92
N ALA A 40 -2.60 0.34 8.96
CA ALA A 40 -2.98 0.90 10.26
C ALA A 40 -3.16 2.42 10.19
N MET A 41 -2.33 3.11 9.41
CA MET A 41 -2.47 4.55 9.16
C MET A 41 -3.74 4.87 8.37
N LEU A 42 -4.08 4.06 7.37
CA LEU A 42 -5.27 4.24 6.54
C LEU A 42 -6.58 3.98 7.31
N ILE A 43 -6.65 2.87 8.07
CA ILE A 43 -7.88 2.44 8.75
C ILE A 43 -8.03 3.14 10.11
N GLY A 44 -6.92 3.52 10.74
CA GLY A 44 -6.88 4.19 12.03
C GLY A 44 -6.72 3.25 13.22
N SER A 45 -6.78 3.85 14.41
CA SER A 45 -6.46 3.18 15.68
C SER A 45 -7.34 1.99 16.01
N HIS A 46 -8.53 1.87 15.42
CA HIS A 46 -9.50 0.83 15.71
C HIS A 46 -9.21 -0.52 15.01
N CYS A 47 -8.25 -0.54 14.09
CA CYS A 47 -7.83 -1.75 13.40
C CYS A 47 -6.44 -2.18 13.90
N GLU A 48 -6.37 -3.33 14.55
CA GLU A 48 -5.13 -3.98 14.93
C GLU A 48 -4.60 -4.81 13.75
N ILE A 49 -3.31 -4.65 13.45
CA ILE A 49 -2.65 -5.40 12.39
C ILE A 49 -1.42 -6.10 12.97
N VAL A 50 -1.33 -7.40 12.78
CA VAL A 50 -0.27 -8.24 13.35
C VAL A 50 0.37 -9.07 12.25
N LEU A 51 1.67 -8.88 12.07
CA LEU A 51 2.51 -9.73 11.24
C LEU A 51 3.17 -10.79 12.12
N HIS A 52 2.93 -12.05 11.78
CA HIS A 52 3.54 -13.21 12.40
C HIS A 52 4.60 -13.82 11.49
N SER A 53 5.79 -14.08 12.02
CA SER A 53 6.74 -15.07 11.49
C SER A 53 6.39 -16.44 12.04
N LEU A 54 6.44 -17.47 11.21
CA LEU A 54 6.23 -18.86 11.61
C LEU A 54 7.53 -19.60 11.98
N GLU A 55 8.67 -18.89 12.02
CA GLU A 55 9.95 -19.48 12.42
C GLU A 55 9.97 -19.89 13.91
N ASP A 56 9.50 -19.02 14.80
CA ASP A 56 9.33 -19.32 16.22
C ASP A 56 7.90 -18.96 16.64
N LEU A 57 7.06 -19.98 16.84
CA LEU A 57 5.67 -19.82 17.21
C LEU A 57 5.48 -19.16 18.59
N LYS A 58 6.48 -19.27 19.49
CA LYS A 58 6.45 -18.64 20.81
C LYS A 58 6.68 -17.13 20.73
N CYS A 59 7.46 -16.68 19.76
CA CYS A 59 7.81 -15.29 19.51
C CYS A 59 7.32 -14.80 18.13
N SER A 60 6.21 -15.34 17.66
CA SER A 60 5.80 -15.19 16.26
C SER A 60 5.50 -13.75 15.84
N ALA A 61 4.95 -12.90 16.70
CA ALA A 61 4.54 -11.56 16.30
C ALA A 61 5.76 -10.65 16.09
N VAL A 62 6.15 -10.40 14.85
CA VAL A 62 7.37 -9.64 14.48
C VAL A 62 7.09 -8.15 14.26
N ARG A 63 5.87 -7.79 13.81
CA ARG A 63 5.44 -6.39 13.68
C ARG A 63 3.97 -6.27 14.07
N ILE A 64 3.65 -5.23 14.84
CA ILE A 64 2.28 -4.95 15.29
C ILE A 64 1.98 -3.46 15.13
N ALA A 65 0.77 -3.15 14.67
CA ALA A 65 0.17 -1.84 14.77
C ALA A 65 -1.15 -1.93 15.57
N ASN A 66 -1.38 -0.96 16.45
CA ASN A 66 -2.57 -0.87 17.32
C ASN A 66 -2.83 -2.14 18.17
N GLY A 67 -1.77 -2.79 18.66
CA GLY A 67 -1.82 -4.04 19.46
C GLY A 67 -2.50 -3.94 20.83
N GLU A 68 -2.87 -2.74 21.25
CA GLU A 68 -3.52 -2.46 22.53
C GLU A 68 -4.90 -3.12 22.68
N HIS A 69 -5.62 -3.35 21.58
CA HIS A 69 -6.95 -3.98 21.60
C HIS A 69 -6.93 -5.42 22.09
N THR A 70 -5.88 -6.17 21.73
CA THR A 70 -5.66 -7.54 22.21
C THR A 70 -4.61 -7.65 23.31
N GLY A 71 -3.90 -6.55 23.60
CA GLY A 71 -2.76 -6.51 24.52
C GLY A 71 -1.49 -7.13 23.96
N ARG A 72 -1.43 -7.37 22.64
CA ARG A 72 -0.26 -7.97 21.97
C ARG A 72 0.87 -6.95 21.82
N LYS A 73 2.09 -7.47 21.93
CA LYS A 73 3.35 -6.76 21.67
C LYS A 73 4.24 -7.59 20.75
N VAL A 74 5.23 -6.98 20.12
CA VAL A 74 6.26 -7.73 19.38
C VAL A 74 6.85 -8.81 20.29
N GLY A 75 7.02 -10.02 19.76
CA GLY A 75 7.37 -11.23 20.50
C GLY A 75 6.19 -11.99 21.12
N SER A 76 4.94 -11.56 20.91
CA SER A 76 3.77 -12.32 21.36
C SER A 76 3.66 -13.66 20.61
N PRO A 77 3.18 -14.72 21.28
CA PRO A 77 2.99 -16.03 20.64
C PRO A 77 1.83 -16.01 19.63
N ILE A 78 1.87 -16.98 18.73
CA ILE A 78 0.75 -17.28 17.85
C ILE A 78 -0.43 -17.80 18.67
N THR A 79 -1.66 -17.63 18.18
CA THR A 79 -2.86 -18.16 18.84
C THR A 79 -3.27 -19.50 18.24
N ASP A 80 -3.93 -20.34 19.04
CA ASP A 80 -4.50 -21.62 18.59
C ASP A 80 -5.46 -21.46 17.41
N LEU A 81 -6.16 -20.32 17.33
CA LEU A 81 -7.02 -20.00 16.21
C LEU A 81 -6.22 -19.74 14.92
N ALA A 82 -5.13 -18.98 15.00
CA ALA A 82 -4.26 -18.73 13.85
C ALA A 82 -3.57 -20.04 13.39
N LEU A 83 -3.21 -20.93 14.32
CA LEU A 83 -2.69 -22.26 14.01
C LEU A 83 -3.72 -23.15 13.28
N ARG A 84 -4.98 -23.16 13.74
CA ARG A 84 -6.05 -23.89 13.04
C ARG A 84 -6.30 -23.32 11.64
N MET A 85 -6.29 -22.00 11.50
CA MET A 85 -6.44 -21.36 10.19
C MET A 85 -5.29 -21.66 9.24
N LEU A 86 -4.07 -21.74 9.77
CA LEU A 86 -2.91 -22.18 9.00
C LEU A 86 -3.10 -23.60 8.47
N HIS A 87 -3.62 -24.52 9.30
CA HIS A 87 -3.90 -25.90 8.89
C HIS A 87 -4.97 -25.94 7.77
N ASP A 88 -6.07 -25.20 7.93
CA ASP A 88 -7.14 -25.16 6.92
C ASP A 88 -6.67 -24.55 5.59
N MET A 89 -5.74 -23.59 5.64
CA MET A 89 -5.15 -22.95 4.45
C MET A 89 -4.05 -23.78 3.77
N HIS A 90 -3.51 -24.83 4.41
CA HIS A 90 -2.58 -25.74 3.74
C HIS A 90 -3.28 -26.65 2.73
N GLY A 91 -4.56 -26.97 2.95
CA GLY A 91 -5.35 -27.83 2.05
C GLY A 91 -6.16 -27.09 0.97
N ALA A 92 -6.14 -25.76 0.97
CA ALA A 92 -6.92 -24.94 0.04
C ALA A 92 -6.03 -24.02 -0.79
N ASP A 93 -6.36 -23.80 -2.06
CA ASP A 93 -5.69 -22.82 -2.96
C ASP A 93 -5.92 -21.35 -2.54
N SER A 94 -6.50 -21.09 -1.36
CA SER A 94 -6.76 -19.74 -0.85
C SER A 94 -5.69 -19.32 0.15
N ASN A 95 -5.08 -18.17 -0.12
CA ASN A 95 -4.16 -17.52 0.82
C ASN A 95 -4.85 -16.65 1.87
N VAL A 96 -6.19 -16.56 1.82
CA VAL A 96 -6.96 -15.67 2.70
C VAL A 96 -8.07 -16.47 3.37
N SER A 97 -8.20 -16.31 4.68
CA SER A 97 -9.33 -16.86 5.41
C SER A 97 -10.62 -16.15 5.03
N ARG A 98 -11.77 -16.83 5.19
CA ARG A 98 -13.04 -16.09 5.27
C ARG A 98 -12.99 -15.13 6.45
N ALA A 99 -13.71 -14.01 6.39
CA ALA A 99 -13.85 -13.13 7.54
C ALA A 99 -14.57 -13.87 8.69
N TYR A 100 -14.07 -13.72 9.91
CA TYR A 100 -14.60 -14.38 11.10
C TYR A 100 -14.67 -13.40 12.28
N PHE A 101 -15.39 -13.78 13.32
CA PHE A 101 -15.53 -12.99 14.54
C PHE A 101 -14.81 -13.67 15.69
N THR A 102 -14.13 -12.88 16.51
CA THR A 102 -13.46 -13.37 17.73
C THR A 102 -13.75 -12.45 18.90
N ARG A 103 -13.44 -12.92 20.11
CA ARG A 103 -13.36 -12.05 21.28
C ARG A 103 -11.91 -12.01 21.77
N ALA A 104 -11.39 -10.81 21.97
CA ALA A 104 -10.11 -10.62 22.63
C ALA A 104 -10.18 -11.10 24.09
N LYS A 105 -9.03 -11.23 24.77
CA LYS A 105 -8.98 -11.59 26.20
C LYS A 105 -9.74 -10.60 27.08
N SER A 106 -9.82 -9.35 26.65
CA SER A 106 -10.60 -8.27 27.27
C SER A 106 -12.12 -8.41 27.09
N GLY A 107 -12.59 -9.36 26.26
CA GLY A 107 -14.00 -9.54 25.90
C GLY A 107 -14.42 -8.80 24.63
N VAL A 108 -13.56 -7.91 24.12
CA VAL A 108 -13.82 -7.04 22.96
C VAL A 108 -14.17 -7.86 21.73
N LEU A 109 -15.29 -7.54 21.07
CA LEU A 109 -15.68 -8.18 19.82
C LEU A 109 -14.81 -7.69 18.67
N MET A 110 -14.17 -8.61 17.98
CA MET A 110 -13.32 -8.33 16.82
C MET A 110 -13.88 -9.01 15.58
N LYS A 111 -13.79 -8.35 14.44
CA LYS A 111 -13.94 -8.97 13.12
C LYS A 111 -12.58 -9.06 12.45
N SER A 112 -12.20 -10.26 12.05
CA SER A 112 -10.83 -10.59 11.70
C SER A 112 -10.73 -11.29 10.36
N VAL A 113 -9.58 -11.11 9.70
CA VAL A 113 -9.13 -11.92 8.57
C VAL A 113 -7.66 -12.27 8.77
N THR A 114 -7.26 -13.45 8.31
CA THR A 114 -5.87 -13.91 8.31
C THR A 114 -5.43 -14.20 6.88
N ILE A 115 -4.27 -13.69 6.50
CA ILE A 115 -3.67 -13.85 5.19
C ILE A 115 -2.37 -14.64 5.37
N ALA A 116 -2.24 -15.77 4.67
CA ALA A 116 -1.02 -16.57 4.64
C ALA A 116 0.03 -15.91 3.72
N ILE A 117 1.24 -15.74 4.23
CA ILE A 117 2.40 -15.25 3.48
C ILE A 117 3.23 -16.46 3.08
N ARG A 118 3.39 -16.67 1.77
CA ARG A 118 4.13 -17.80 1.22
C ARG A 118 5.43 -17.36 0.57
N ASN A 119 6.45 -18.20 0.67
CA ASN A 119 7.70 -17.99 -0.04
C ASN A 119 7.63 -18.53 -1.47
N ARG A 120 8.75 -18.45 -2.20
CA ARG A 120 8.84 -18.90 -3.61
C ARG A 120 8.55 -20.40 -3.80
N GLN A 121 8.74 -21.19 -2.74
CA GLN A 121 8.47 -22.63 -2.71
C GLN A 121 7.02 -22.95 -2.30
N GLN A 122 6.13 -21.94 -2.21
CA GLN A 122 4.75 -22.04 -1.74
C GLN A 122 4.58 -22.48 -0.27
N ARG A 123 5.68 -22.52 0.50
CA ARG A 123 5.65 -22.76 1.95
C ARG A 123 5.08 -21.52 2.65
N VAL A 124 4.17 -21.70 3.60
CA VAL A 124 3.71 -20.60 4.47
C VAL A 124 4.81 -20.26 5.47
N ILE A 125 5.30 -19.03 5.42
CA ILE A 125 6.39 -18.51 6.27
C ILE A 125 5.90 -17.45 7.27
N GLY A 126 4.70 -16.92 7.05
CA GLY A 126 4.13 -15.91 7.93
C GLY A 126 2.62 -15.80 7.81
N LEU A 127 2.02 -15.02 8.71
CA LEU A 127 0.60 -14.65 8.69
C LEU A 127 0.46 -13.15 8.88
N LEU A 128 -0.38 -12.51 8.08
CA LEU A 128 -0.86 -11.15 8.34
C LEU A 128 -2.29 -11.23 8.86
N CYS A 129 -2.49 -10.88 10.13
CA CYS A 129 -3.80 -10.82 10.76
C CYS A 129 -4.27 -9.36 10.81
N ILE A 130 -5.49 -9.11 10.32
CA ILE A 130 -6.14 -7.81 10.38
C ILE A 130 -7.38 -7.97 11.26
N ASN A 131 -7.45 -7.22 12.36
CA ASN A 131 -8.46 -7.36 13.41
C ASN A 131 -9.14 -6.00 13.65
N MET A 132 -10.41 -5.89 13.27
CA MET A 132 -11.22 -4.70 13.48
C MET A 132 -11.95 -4.77 14.82
N ASN A 133 -11.74 -3.79 15.69
CA ASN A 133 -12.51 -3.64 16.93
C ASN A 133 -13.93 -3.16 16.60
N LEU A 134 -14.95 -3.95 17.01
CA LEU A 134 -16.37 -3.65 16.77
C LEU A 134 -17.11 -3.13 18.00
N ASP A 135 -16.47 -3.07 19.16
CA ASP A 135 -17.09 -2.50 20.37
C ASP A 135 -16.99 -0.97 20.39
N VAL A 136 -16.23 -0.38 19.47
CA VAL A 136 -16.20 1.07 19.25
C VAL A 136 -17.40 1.52 18.40
N PRO A 137 -18.00 2.68 18.71
CA PRO A 137 -19.07 3.24 17.89
C PRO A 137 -18.60 3.41 16.44
N PHE A 138 -19.43 2.98 15.49
CA PHE A 138 -19.09 3.04 14.07
C PHE A 138 -18.80 4.48 13.58
N SER A 139 -19.32 5.50 14.27
CA SER A 139 -18.99 6.90 14.00
C SER A 139 -17.51 7.23 14.20
N GLN A 140 -16.82 6.61 15.15
CA GLN A 140 -15.38 6.82 15.36
C GLN A 140 -14.57 6.19 14.22
N ILE A 141 -14.97 5.00 13.76
CA ILE A 141 -14.38 4.38 12.57
C ILE A 141 -14.60 5.30 11.36
N MET A 142 -15.82 5.80 11.15
CA MET A 142 -16.16 6.70 10.06
C MET A 142 -15.35 8.00 10.10
N SER A 143 -15.07 8.55 11.28
CA SER A 143 -14.27 9.78 11.41
C SER A 143 -12.85 9.64 10.87
N THR A 144 -12.30 8.42 10.80
CA THR A 144 -10.97 8.20 10.19
C THR A 144 -11.00 8.38 8.67
N PHE A 145 -12.16 8.19 8.04
CA PHE A 145 -12.34 8.31 6.59
C PHE A 145 -12.91 9.66 6.16
N MET A 146 -13.22 10.55 7.11
CA MET A 146 -13.73 11.89 6.81
C MET A 146 -12.58 12.90 6.90
N PRO A 147 -12.39 13.77 5.89
CA PRO A 147 -11.38 14.81 5.99
C PRO A 147 -11.73 15.77 7.14
N PRO A 148 -10.75 16.23 7.92
CA PRO A 148 -10.99 17.30 8.89
C PRO A 148 -11.48 18.55 8.15
N GLU A 149 -12.42 19.28 8.74
CA GLU A 149 -13.19 20.41 8.13
C GLU A 149 -12.34 21.54 7.50
N MET A 150 -11.01 21.51 7.65
CA MET A 150 -10.07 22.52 7.17
C MET A 150 -9.06 22.05 6.11
N GLN A 151 -9.12 20.79 5.66
CA GLN A 151 -8.34 20.38 4.49
C GLN A 151 -9.18 20.58 3.23
N GLN A 152 -8.83 21.61 2.46
CA GLN A 152 -9.13 21.59 1.03
C GLN A 152 -8.55 20.29 0.49
N VAL A 153 -9.42 19.38 0.05
CA VAL A 153 -8.99 18.16 -0.64
C VAL A 153 -8.46 18.61 -1.99
N ASP A 154 -7.21 19.00 -2.00
CA ASP A 154 -6.48 19.34 -3.21
C ASP A 154 -6.12 18.02 -3.89
N SER A 155 -6.92 17.58 -4.85
CA SER A 155 -6.44 16.68 -5.90
C SER A 155 -7.54 16.35 -6.91
N ASN A 156 -7.46 16.97 -8.08
CA ASN A 156 -7.83 16.28 -9.32
C ASN A 156 -6.81 15.14 -9.51
N VAL A 157 -7.00 13.99 -8.87
CA VAL A 157 -6.21 12.80 -9.17
C VAL A 157 -6.54 12.36 -10.59
N ASN A 158 -5.51 12.24 -11.43
CA ASN A 158 -5.67 11.83 -12.81
C ASN A 158 -5.82 10.30 -12.91
N PHE A 159 -7.03 9.81 -13.16
CA PHE A 159 -7.35 8.39 -13.31
C PHE A 159 -7.28 7.96 -14.79
N ALA A 160 -6.09 8.05 -15.38
CA ALA A 160 -5.88 7.66 -16.75
C ALA A 160 -5.96 6.15 -16.96
N SER A 161 -6.59 5.72 -18.05
CA SER A 161 -6.71 4.31 -18.47
C SER A 161 -5.45 3.77 -19.16
N SER A 162 -4.55 4.64 -19.59
CA SER A 162 -3.28 4.30 -20.25
C SER A 162 -2.22 5.37 -19.97
N VAL A 163 -0.97 5.08 -20.35
CA VAL A 163 0.15 6.01 -20.22
C VAL A 163 -0.04 7.21 -21.15
N GLU A 164 -0.55 6.98 -22.37
CA GLU A 164 -0.91 8.04 -23.31
C GLU A 164 -2.05 8.91 -22.77
N ASP A 165 -3.09 8.30 -22.21
CA ASP A 165 -4.19 9.03 -21.58
C ASP A 165 -3.70 9.87 -20.39
N LEU A 166 -2.72 9.37 -19.63
CA LEU A 166 -2.13 10.10 -18.50
C LEU A 166 -1.45 11.37 -18.97
N VAL A 167 -0.64 11.28 -20.03
CA VAL A 167 0.05 12.43 -20.62
C VAL A 167 -0.97 13.45 -21.12
N MET A 168 -1.97 13.00 -21.90
CA MET A 168 -2.97 13.90 -22.48
C MET A 168 -3.86 14.56 -21.43
N GLN A 169 -4.39 13.80 -20.46
CA GLN A 169 -5.22 14.38 -19.40
C GLN A 169 -4.41 15.36 -18.53
N THR A 170 -3.16 15.02 -18.18
CA THR A 170 -2.31 15.94 -17.40
C THR A 170 -2.03 17.22 -18.18
N LEU A 171 -1.87 17.12 -19.50
CA LEU A 171 -1.71 18.27 -20.38
C LEU A 171 -2.98 19.13 -20.43
N GLU A 172 -4.17 18.53 -20.59
CA GLU A 172 -5.43 19.28 -20.59
C GLU A 172 -5.65 20.00 -19.25
N PHE A 173 -5.39 19.35 -18.12
CA PHE A 173 -5.46 20.00 -16.81
C PHE A 173 -4.48 21.18 -16.70
N ALA A 174 -3.24 21.02 -17.18
CA ALA A 174 -2.26 22.10 -17.17
C ALA A 174 -2.67 23.25 -18.10
N ILE A 175 -3.29 22.96 -19.25
CA ILE A 175 -3.84 23.96 -20.16
C ILE A 175 -4.95 24.74 -19.49
N GLU A 176 -5.91 24.07 -18.84
CA GLU A 176 -7.04 24.71 -18.14
C GLU A 176 -6.55 25.61 -17.00
N GLU A 177 -5.65 25.09 -16.15
CA GLU A 177 -5.07 25.79 -15.01
C GLU A 177 -4.34 27.07 -15.46
N VAL A 178 -3.43 26.96 -16.43
CA VAL A 178 -2.65 28.09 -16.96
C VAL A 178 -3.52 29.05 -17.78
N SER A 179 -4.57 28.56 -18.44
CA SER A 179 -5.48 29.42 -19.20
C SER A 179 -6.38 30.25 -18.30
N ALA A 180 -6.76 29.72 -17.14
CA ALA A 180 -7.54 30.41 -16.12
C ALA A 180 -6.71 31.41 -15.30
N ASP A 181 -5.40 31.23 -15.20
CA ASP A 181 -4.52 32.17 -14.51
C ASP A 181 -4.34 33.48 -15.30
N ARG A 182 -4.86 34.57 -14.74
CA ARG A 182 -4.79 35.92 -15.33
C ARG A 182 -3.40 36.56 -15.20
N ASN A 183 -2.54 36.03 -14.34
CA ASN A 183 -1.18 36.54 -14.15
C ASN A 183 -0.22 36.03 -15.23
N VAL A 184 -0.58 34.97 -15.95
CA VAL A 184 0.24 34.41 -17.03
C VAL A 184 -0.13 35.09 -18.34
N SER A 185 0.83 35.82 -18.92
CA SER A 185 0.65 36.44 -20.24
C SER A 185 0.41 35.37 -21.31
N ASN A 186 -0.39 35.69 -22.33
CA ASN A 186 -0.71 34.72 -23.41
C ASN A 186 0.55 34.16 -24.10
N ASN A 187 1.61 34.97 -24.22
CA ASN A 187 2.89 34.53 -24.79
C ASN A 187 3.68 33.58 -23.86
N ALA A 188 3.41 33.62 -22.55
CA ALA A 188 4.04 32.75 -21.57
C ALA A 188 3.25 31.46 -21.29
N LYS A 189 1.99 31.34 -21.73
CA LYS A 189 1.13 30.18 -21.43
C LYS A 189 1.73 28.84 -21.87
N ASN A 190 2.14 28.73 -23.15
CA ASN A 190 2.76 27.49 -23.66
C ASN A 190 4.04 27.13 -22.89
N ARG A 191 4.80 28.13 -22.47
CA ARG A 191 5.98 27.92 -21.64
C ARG A 191 5.59 27.40 -20.26
N GLN A 192 4.64 28.04 -19.59
CA GLN A 192 4.19 27.64 -18.26
C GLN A 192 3.60 26.22 -18.26
N ILE A 193 2.81 25.86 -19.27
CA ILE A 193 2.27 24.51 -19.43
C ILE A 193 3.41 23.48 -19.55
N VAL A 194 4.42 23.75 -20.37
CA VAL A 194 5.58 22.85 -20.51
C VAL A 194 6.35 22.72 -19.17
N LEU A 195 6.47 23.78 -18.38
CA LEU A 195 7.12 23.71 -17.08
C LEU A 195 6.29 22.91 -16.06
N ASN A 196 4.97 23.12 -16.00
CA ASN A 196 4.09 22.31 -15.15
C ASN A 196 4.19 20.82 -15.51
N MET A 197 4.26 20.48 -16.80
CA MET A 197 4.45 19.10 -17.27
C MET A 197 5.83 18.53 -16.87
N TYR A 198 6.87 19.37 -16.91
CA TYR A 198 8.23 18.99 -16.50
C TYR A 198 8.33 18.75 -14.99
N GLU A 199 7.76 19.62 -14.16
CA GLU A 199 7.75 19.47 -12.70
C GLU A 199 6.96 18.25 -12.24
N LYS A 200 5.91 17.88 -12.97
CA LYS A 200 5.13 16.64 -12.77
C LYS A 200 5.85 15.37 -13.26
N GLY A 201 7.06 15.48 -13.82
CA GLY A 201 7.85 14.33 -14.30
C GLY A 201 7.29 13.67 -15.56
N ILE A 202 6.34 14.29 -16.27
CA ILE A 202 5.66 13.67 -17.41
C ILE A 202 6.62 13.37 -18.57
N PHE A 203 7.70 14.12 -18.71
CA PHE A 203 8.67 13.92 -19.79
C PHE A 203 9.62 12.72 -19.62
N ASP A 204 9.58 12.02 -18.47
CA ASP A 204 10.24 10.72 -18.31
C ASP A 204 9.49 9.61 -19.05
N ILE A 205 8.23 9.86 -19.43
CA ILE A 205 7.40 8.96 -20.24
C ILE A 205 7.82 9.05 -21.71
N LYS A 206 7.98 7.88 -22.34
CA LYS A 206 8.30 7.78 -23.76
C LYS A 206 7.23 8.47 -24.62
N ASP A 207 7.68 9.22 -25.62
CA ASP A 207 6.83 9.98 -26.57
C ASP A 207 5.99 11.13 -25.98
N ALA A 208 6.05 11.40 -24.67
CA ALA A 208 5.31 12.51 -24.04
C ALA A 208 5.67 13.88 -24.65
N ILE A 209 6.94 14.08 -25.00
CA ILE A 209 7.41 15.32 -25.67
C ILE A 209 6.70 15.52 -27.01
N ASN A 210 6.45 14.45 -27.76
CA ASN A 210 5.77 14.53 -29.06
C ASN A 210 4.31 14.93 -28.85
N GLN A 211 3.64 14.25 -27.93
CA GLN A 211 2.24 14.50 -27.59
C GLN A 211 2.00 15.96 -27.14
N VAL A 212 2.87 16.47 -26.25
CA VAL A 212 2.80 17.86 -25.77
C VAL A 212 3.08 18.86 -26.89
N ALA A 213 4.10 18.62 -27.72
CA ALA A 213 4.44 19.50 -28.83
C ALA A 213 3.28 19.62 -29.83
N ASP A 214 2.69 18.47 -30.22
CA ASP A 214 1.58 18.40 -31.17
C ASP A 214 0.34 19.11 -30.60
N ARG A 215 -0.02 18.85 -29.34
CA ARG A 215 -1.22 19.43 -28.72
C ARG A 215 -1.11 20.92 -28.40
N LEU A 216 0.09 21.42 -28.08
CA LEU A 216 0.35 22.86 -27.90
C LEU A 216 0.66 23.59 -29.21
N ASN A 217 0.71 22.86 -30.34
CA ASN A 217 1.07 23.37 -31.66
C ASN A 217 2.43 24.11 -31.66
N ILE A 218 3.44 23.50 -31.05
CA ILE A 218 4.83 23.99 -30.99
C ILE A 218 5.80 22.90 -31.45
N SER A 219 7.04 23.28 -31.77
CA SER A 219 8.05 22.29 -32.14
C SER A 219 8.59 21.54 -30.92
N LYS A 220 9.03 20.27 -31.12
CA LYS A 220 9.78 19.52 -30.08
C LYS A 220 11.00 20.30 -29.59
N HIS A 221 11.67 21.02 -30.50
CA HIS A 221 12.80 21.88 -30.15
C HIS A 221 12.39 23.00 -29.18
N THR A 222 11.20 23.58 -29.35
CA THR A 222 10.65 24.59 -28.43
C THR A 222 10.39 24.01 -27.04
N VAL A 223 9.88 22.78 -26.94
CA VAL A 223 9.70 22.08 -25.65
C VAL A 223 11.05 21.91 -24.95
N TYR A 224 12.07 21.39 -25.65
CA TYR A 224 13.42 21.26 -25.09
C TYR A 224 14.04 22.61 -24.71
N LEU A 225 13.81 23.65 -25.51
CA LEU A 225 14.30 25.01 -25.21
C LEU A 225 13.74 25.51 -23.88
N TYR A 226 12.43 25.38 -23.64
CA TYR A 226 11.81 25.81 -22.38
C TYR A 226 12.37 25.03 -21.17
N ILE A 227 12.48 23.71 -21.28
CA ILE A 227 13.07 22.87 -20.22
C ILE A 227 14.52 23.27 -19.95
N ARG A 228 15.31 23.54 -20.99
CA ARG A 228 16.72 23.94 -20.86
C ARG A 228 16.86 25.31 -20.21
N GLN A 229 16.08 26.30 -20.63
CA GLN A 229 16.09 27.64 -20.02
C GLN A 229 15.72 27.57 -18.54
N PHE A 230 14.81 26.66 -18.16
CA PHE A 230 14.41 26.46 -16.77
C PHE A 230 15.55 25.88 -15.93
N LYS A 231 16.22 24.84 -16.45
CA LYS A 231 17.40 24.24 -15.82
C LYS A 231 18.59 25.19 -15.68
N SER A 232 18.73 26.13 -16.62
CA SER A 232 19.88 27.05 -16.69
C SER A 232 19.72 28.29 -15.80
N GLY A 233 18.54 28.52 -15.21
CA GLY A 233 18.29 29.67 -14.33
C GLY A 233 18.20 31.01 -15.05
N ASP A 234 18.19 31.03 -16.39
CA ASP A 234 18.19 32.24 -17.23
C ASP A 234 16.90 33.09 -17.16
N PHE A 235 15.97 32.76 -16.25
CA PHE A 235 14.62 33.34 -16.20
C PHE A 235 14.43 34.54 -15.28
N GLN A 236 15.48 35.05 -14.62
CA GLN A 236 15.38 36.33 -13.88
C GLN A 236 15.57 37.58 -14.76
N GLY A 237 15.67 37.43 -16.09
CA GLY A 237 16.25 38.46 -16.96
C GLY A 237 15.35 39.05 -18.05
N GLN A 238 14.02 38.97 -18.00
CA GLN A 238 13.18 39.59 -19.04
C GLN A 238 11.71 39.78 -18.62
N ASP A 239 11.48 40.57 -17.57
CA ASP A 239 10.23 41.33 -17.38
C ASP A 239 10.62 42.72 -16.84
N ARG A 240 10.93 43.63 -17.76
CA ARG A 240 10.92 45.08 -17.58
C ARG A 240 10.31 45.72 -18.81
#